data_AF-A0ABD6JK02-F1
#
_entry.id   AF-A0ABD6JK02-F1
#
_cell.length_a   1.000
_cell.length_b   1.000
_cell.length_c   1.000
_cell.angle_alpha   90.00
_cell.angle_beta   90.00
_cell.angle_gamma   90.00
#
_symmetry.space_group_name_H-M   'P 1'
#
loop_
_entity.id
_entity.type
_entity.pdbx_description
1 polymer ?
#
loop_
_entity_poly.entity_id
_entity_poly.type
_entity_poly.pdbx_seq_one_letter_code
_entity_poly.pdbx_strand_id
1 'polypeptide(L)'
;MSEYDNNLASDLSVGENRKPNRKEPKQISFRVSESEYEKLRSSAETLNMSVPNFVKKKAHGSRLVAPKFDKETRQSIAKDLSKLGANVNQIAKYCNQHQHEAPNYEGLEHNINAVRERLDEIWQQLN
;
A
#
# COMPACT_ATOMS: atom_id res chain seq x y z
N MET A 1 -37.04 29.76 55.23
CA MET A 1 -37.32 28.48 54.54
C MET A 1 -37.68 28.79 53.11
N SER A 2 -36.72 28.63 52.20
CA SER A 2 -36.87 28.11 50.83
C SER A 2 -35.60 28.48 50.08
N GLU A 3 -34.59 27.62 50.21
CA GLU A 3 -33.42 27.63 49.34
C GLU A 3 -33.92 27.39 47.91
N TYR A 4 -33.67 28.34 47.01
CA TYR A 4 -33.86 28.14 45.59
C TYR A 4 -32.65 27.38 45.07
N ASP A 5 -32.77 26.05 45.03
CA ASP A 5 -31.83 25.18 44.33
C ASP A 5 -31.93 25.42 42.82
N ASN A 6 -31.07 26.31 42.32
CA ASN A 6 -30.68 26.36 40.92
C ASN A 6 -29.79 25.14 40.63
N ASN A 7 -30.38 24.01 40.27
CA ASN A 7 -29.64 22.90 39.65
C ASN A 7 -30.46 22.30 38.50
N LEU A 8 -30.82 23.15 37.53
CA LEU A 8 -31.25 22.72 36.20
C LEU A 8 -30.06 22.82 35.25
N ALA A 9 -29.07 21.95 35.42
CA ALA A 9 -27.96 21.82 34.48
C ALA A 9 -27.56 20.36 34.31
N SER A 10 -27.89 19.85 33.14
CA SER A 10 -27.25 18.75 32.43
C SER A 10 -27.32 17.35 33.05
N ASP A 11 -28.47 16.71 32.83
CA ASP A 11 -28.51 15.30 32.40
C ASP A 11 -27.89 15.17 30.99
N LEU A 12 -26.57 15.43 30.90
CA LEU A 12 -25.77 15.08 29.72
C LEU A 12 -25.02 13.82 30.10
N SER A 13 -25.61 12.69 29.72
CA SER A 13 -24.92 11.40 29.67
C SER A 13 -23.58 11.56 28.97
N VAL A 14 -22.50 11.58 29.78
CA VAL A 14 -21.12 11.53 29.29
C VAL A 14 -21.03 10.29 28.43
N GLY A 15 -20.80 10.51 27.14
CA GLY A 15 -21.10 9.58 26.04
C GLY A 15 -20.72 8.13 26.33
N GLU A 16 -21.58 7.22 25.86
CA GLU A 16 -21.30 5.81 25.77
C GLU A 16 -19.84 5.58 25.33
N ASN A 17 -19.07 4.92 26.19
CA ASN A 17 -17.70 4.50 25.88
C ASN A 17 -17.76 3.56 24.67
N ARG A 18 -17.62 4.11 23.45
CA ARG A 18 -17.55 3.31 22.22
C ARG A 18 -16.40 2.33 22.37
N LYS A 19 -16.72 1.04 22.48
CA LYS A 19 -15.71 -0.01 22.49
C LYS A 19 -14.91 0.11 21.18
N PRO A 20 -13.60 0.37 21.25
CA PRO A 20 -12.81 0.53 20.04
C PRO A 20 -12.78 -0.80 19.29
N ASN A 21 -13.16 -0.78 18.00
CA ASN A 21 -13.07 -1.95 17.12
C ASN A 21 -11.58 -2.20 16.77
N ARG A 22 -10.89 -2.97 17.60
CA ARG A 22 -9.46 -3.28 17.46
C ARG A 22 -9.27 -4.66 16.85
N LYS A 23 -8.37 -4.76 15.86
CA LYS A 23 -7.94 -6.06 15.31
C LYS A 23 -7.17 -6.91 16.33
N GLU A 24 -6.38 -6.27 17.20
CA GLU A 24 -5.59 -6.95 18.22
C GLU A 24 -6.02 -6.54 19.62
N PRO A 25 -6.09 -7.50 20.57
CA PRO A 25 -6.70 -7.27 21.88
C PRO A 25 -5.81 -6.46 22.84
N LYS A 26 -4.49 -6.44 22.65
CA LYS A 26 -3.52 -5.84 23.58
C LYS A 26 -2.74 -4.71 22.91
N GLN A 27 -2.50 -3.64 23.66
CA GLN A 27 -1.68 -2.50 23.26
C GLN A 27 -0.51 -2.36 24.25
N ILE A 28 0.70 -2.16 23.73
CA ILE A 28 1.89 -1.86 24.51
C ILE A 28 2.32 -0.45 24.12
N SER A 29 2.41 0.45 25.10
CA SER A 29 2.97 1.79 24.94
C SER A 29 4.29 1.89 25.70
N PHE A 30 5.29 2.48 25.07
CA PHE A 30 6.57 2.82 25.70
C PHE A 30 6.89 4.27 25.38
N ARG A 31 7.55 4.94 26.32
CA ARG A 31 7.95 6.35 26.16
C ARG A 31 9.29 6.39 25.45
N VAL A 32 9.46 7.39 24.59
CA VAL A 32 10.69 7.67 23.85
C VAL A 32 11.00 9.15 23.96
N SER A 33 12.28 9.49 24.05
CA SER A 33 12.78 10.84 23.84
C SER A 33 12.73 11.21 22.35
N GLU A 34 12.85 12.50 22.04
CA GLU A 34 12.86 13.00 20.66
C GLU A 34 13.96 12.32 19.82
N SER A 35 15.16 12.21 20.39
CA SER A 35 16.31 11.59 19.71
C SER A 35 16.12 10.09 19.43
N GLU A 36 15.38 9.39 20.28
CA GLU A 36 15.06 7.97 20.07
C GLU A 36 13.97 7.83 19.01
N TYR A 37 12.96 8.70 19.05
CA TYR A 37 11.89 8.72 18.07
C TYR A 37 12.43 8.97 16.65
N GLU A 38 13.35 9.92 16.48
CA GLU A 38 13.93 10.23 15.16
C GLU A 38 14.71 9.03 14.56
N LYS A 39 15.41 8.26 15.41
CA LYS A 39 16.08 7.02 14.99
C LYS A 39 15.07 5.94 14.56
N LEU A 40 13.94 5.83 15.28
CA LEU A 40 12.87 4.90 14.91
C LEU A 40 12.18 5.33 13.61
N ARG A 41 11.97 6.63 13.44
CA ARG A 41 11.36 7.23 12.26
C ARG A 41 12.20 7.01 11.01
N SER A 42 13.46 7.42 11.02
CA SER A 42 14.40 7.21 9.91
C SER A 42 14.51 5.72 9.51
N SER A 43 14.58 4.83 10.51
CA SER A 43 14.61 3.37 10.26
C SER A 43 13.31 2.85 9.65
N ALA A 44 12.16 3.35 10.10
CA ALA A 44 10.85 2.95 9.58
C ALA A 44 10.61 3.48 8.15
N GLU A 45 11.04 4.71 7.87
CA GLU A 45 10.99 5.35 6.55
C GLU A 45 11.83 4.58 5.54
N THR A 46 13.07 4.21 5.88
CA THR A 46 13.93 3.35 5.05
C THR A 46 13.25 2.04 4.65
N LEU A 47 12.45 1.47 5.57
CA LEU A 47 11.75 0.22 5.36
C LEU A 47 10.32 0.40 4.81
N ASN A 48 9.91 1.61 4.45
CA ASN A 48 8.58 1.98 3.96
C ASN A 48 7.43 1.47 4.86
N MET A 49 7.58 1.57 6.18
CA MET A 49 6.54 1.18 7.13
C MET A 49 6.35 2.24 8.22
N SER A 50 5.22 2.18 8.94
CA SER A 50 4.98 3.09 10.06
C SER A 50 5.88 2.75 11.26
N VAL A 51 6.22 3.75 12.07
CA VAL A 51 7.02 3.57 13.29
C VAL A 51 6.46 2.46 14.21
N PRO A 52 5.14 2.39 14.48
CA PRO A 52 4.58 1.30 15.29
C PRO A 52 4.76 -0.08 14.65
N ASN A 53 4.61 -0.20 13.33
CA ASN A 53 4.81 -1.46 12.62
C ASN A 53 6.28 -1.88 12.62
N PHE A 54 7.21 -0.94 12.48
CA PHE A 54 8.65 -1.20 12.57
C PHE A 54 9.02 -1.75 13.94
N VAL A 55 8.62 -1.07 15.01
CA VAL A 55 8.93 -1.50 16.39
C VAL A 55 8.31 -2.86 16.67
N LYS A 56 7.05 -3.08 16.25
CA LYS A 56 6.38 -4.36 16.43
C LYS A 56 7.12 -5.50 15.71
N LYS A 57 7.51 -5.31 14.45
CA LYS A 57 8.29 -6.31 13.70
C LYS A 57 9.66 -6.55 14.29
N LYS A 58 10.32 -5.50 14.79
CA LYS A 58 11.62 -5.59 15.47
C LYS A 58 11.50 -6.41 16.76
N ALA A 59 10.47 -6.16 17.56
CA ALA A 59 10.18 -6.91 18.79
C ALA A 59 9.84 -8.39 18.52
N HIS A 60 9.18 -8.70 17.40
CA HIS A 60 8.91 -10.08 16.96
C HIS A 60 10.14 -10.78 16.37
N GLY A 61 11.31 -10.13 16.29
CA GLY A 61 12.51 -10.69 15.65
C GLY A 61 12.35 -10.92 14.14
N SER A 62 11.37 -10.28 13.49
CA SER A 62 11.13 -10.46 12.05
C SER A 62 12.31 -9.92 11.24
N ARG A 63 12.71 -10.63 10.19
CA ARG A 63 13.71 -10.15 9.23
C ARG A 63 13.18 -8.89 8.54
N LEU A 64 13.76 -7.75 8.88
CA LEU A 64 13.46 -6.47 8.26
C LEU A 64 14.33 -6.31 7.01
N VAL A 65 13.72 -6.49 5.85
CA VAL A 65 14.40 -6.29 4.55
C VAL A 65 13.93 -4.96 3.98
N ALA A 66 14.88 -4.07 3.69
CA ALA A 66 14.59 -2.83 3.01
C ALA A 66 14.01 -3.13 1.61
N PRO A 67 12.88 -2.51 1.24
CA PRO A 67 12.39 -2.61 -0.13
C PRO A 67 13.47 -2.13 -1.10
N LYS A 68 13.71 -2.89 -2.18
CA LYS A 68 14.71 -2.52 -3.21
C LYS A 68 14.40 -1.20 -3.91
N PHE A 69 13.13 -0.82 -3.95
CA PHE A 69 12.63 0.38 -4.60
C PHE A 69 11.76 1.17 -3.63
N ASP A 70 11.81 2.50 -3.73
CA ASP A 70 10.93 3.38 -2.99
C ASP A 70 9.46 3.19 -3.39
N LYS A 71 8.57 3.88 -2.69
CA LYS A 71 7.13 3.73 -2.90
C LYS A 71 6.69 4.23 -4.29
N GLU A 72 7.22 5.36 -4.76
CA GLU A 72 6.81 5.99 -6.00
C GLU A 72 7.27 5.15 -7.20
N THR A 73 8.53 4.71 -7.18
CA THR A 73 9.09 3.83 -8.22
C THR A 73 8.31 2.52 -8.32
N ARG A 74 7.97 1.88 -7.19
CA ARG A 74 7.11 0.67 -7.19
C ARG A 74 5.72 0.91 -7.78
N GLN A 75 5.11 2.05 -7.48
CA GLN A 75 3.79 2.38 -8.01
C GLN A 75 3.85 2.63 -9.51
N SER A 76 4.90 3.29 -10.00
CA SER A 76 5.12 3.51 -11.44
C SER A 76 5.30 2.17 -12.16
N ILE A 77 6.21 1.32 -11.70
CA ILE A 77 6.49 0.01 -12.29
C ILE A 77 5.23 -0.86 -12.29
N ALA A 78 4.48 -0.90 -11.19
CA ALA A 78 3.23 -1.65 -11.11
C ALA A 78 2.19 -1.15 -12.11
N LYS A 79 2.09 0.17 -12.31
CA LYS A 79 1.19 0.78 -13.29
C LYS A 79 1.59 0.41 -14.72
N ASP A 80 2.88 0.45 -15.05
CA ASP A 80 3.36 0.15 -16.39
C ASP A 80 3.24 -1.34 -16.73
N LEU A 81 3.53 -2.23 -15.77
CA LEU A 81 3.24 -3.67 -15.89
C LEU A 81 1.74 -3.94 -16.09
N SER A 82 0.87 -3.20 -15.39
CA SER A 82 -0.59 -3.34 -15.55
C SER A 82 -1.06 -2.96 -16.96
N LYS A 83 -0.49 -1.90 -17.55
CA LYS A 83 -0.79 -1.52 -18.94
C LYS A 83 -0.30 -2.58 -19.93
N LEU A 84 0.88 -3.15 -19.71
CA LEU A 84 1.39 -4.24 -20.55
C LEU A 84 0.49 -5.48 -20.47
N GLY A 85 0.07 -5.87 -19.27
CA GLY A 85 -0.88 -6.98 -19.10
C GLY A 85 -2.20 -6.74 -19.84
N ALA A 86 -2.71 -5.50 -19.82
CA ALA A 86 -3.91 -5.13 -20.58
C ALA A 86 -3.70 -5.25 -22.10
N ASN A 87 -2.57 -4.79 -22.63
CA ASN A 87 -2.24 -4.91 -24.05
C ASN A 87 -2.11 -6.38 -24.48
N VAL A 88 -1.39 -7.20 -23.71
CA VAL A 88 -1.27 -8.65 -23.97
C VAL A 88 -2.64 -9.33 -23.95
N ASN A 89 -3.52 -8.96 -23.03
CA ASN A 89 -4.87 -9.49 -22.97
C ASN A 89 -5.72 -9.07 -24.19
N GLN A 90 -5.52 -7.86 -24.73
CA GLN A 90 -6.17 -7.44 -25.97
C GLN A 90 -5.67 -8.25 -27.16
N ILE A 91 -4.36 -8.50 -27.26
CA ILE A 91 -3.77 -9.37 -28.28
C ILE A 91 -4.38 -10.78 -28.19
N ALA A 92 -4.43 -11.37 -27.00
CA ALA A 92 -5.03 -12.68 -26.79
C ALA A 92 -6.50 -12.73 -27.21
N LYS A 93 -7.29 -11.72 -26.84
CA LYS A 93 -8.70 -11.61 -27.27
C LYS A 93 -8.84 -11.49 -28.79
N TYR A 94 -8.00 -10.68 -29.43
CA TYR A 94 -7.99 -10.51 -30.88
C TYR A 94 -7.70 -11.85 -31.58
N CYS A 95 -6.66 -12.56 -31.16
CA CYS A 95 -6.32 -13.88 -31.70
C CYS A 95 -7.45 -14.89 -31.51
N ASN A 96 -8.10 -14.91 -30.34
CA ASN A 96 -9.23 -15.81 -30.08
C ASN A 96 -10.46 -15.49 -30.93
N GLN A 97 -10.73 -14.20 -31.18
CA GLN A 97 -11.86 -13.75 -32.00
C GLN A 97 -11.67 -14.08 -33.48
N HIS A 98 -10.44 -14.00 -33.98
CA HIS A 98 -10.09 -14.20 -35.39
C HIS A 98 -9.45 -15.57 -35.63
N GLN A 99 -9.66 -16.55 -34.74
CA GLN A 99 -9.03 -17.88 -34.79
C GLN A 99 -9.36 -18.69 -36.07
N HIS A 100 -10.44 -18.32 -36.76
CA HIS A 100 -10.90 -18.96 -38.00
C HIS A 100 -10.77 -18.05 -39.23
N GLU A 101 -10.20 -16.86 -39.05
CA GLU A 101 -9.91 -15.89 -40.10
C GLU A 101 -8.40 -15.83 -40.29
N ALA A 102 -7.91 -15.37 -41.45
CA ALA A 102 -6.49 -15.09 -41.61
C ALA A 102 -6.15 -13.86 -40.74
N PRO A 103 -5.41 -14.00 -39.62
CA PRO A 103 -5.10 -12.87 -38.76
C PRO A 103 -4.22 -11.86 -39.49
N ASN A 104 -4.32 -10.57 -39.15
CA ASN A 104 -3.33 -9.60 -39.60
C ASN A 104 -2.00 -9.85 -38.88
N TYR A 105 -1.14 -10.67 -39.50
CA TYR A 105 0.15 -11.08 -38.93
C TYR A 105 1.12 -9.92 -38.73
N GLU A 106 1.18 -8.95 -39.66
CA GLU A 106 2.03 -7.75 -39.50
C GLU A 106 1.60 -6.90 -38.30
N GLY A 107 0.29 -6.67 -38.16
CA GLY A 107 -0.26 -5.94 -37.01
C GLY A 107 -0.01 -6.67 -35.69
N LEU A 108 -0.12 -8.00 -35.68
CA LEU A 108 0.15 -8.82 -34.50
C LEU A 108 1.62 -8.78 -34.11
N GLU A 109 2.53 -8.92 -35.08
CA GLU A 109 3.97 -8.85 -34.87
C GLU A 109 4.39 -7.49 -34.32
N HIS A 110 3.86 -6.40 -34.88
CA HIS A 110 4.12 -5.04 -34.38
C HIS A 110 3.68 -4.88 -32.91
N ASN A 111 2.48 -5.34 -32.55
CA ASN A 111 1.97 -5.25 -31.19
C ASN A 111 2.79 -6.10 -30.19
N ILE A 112 3.21 -7.30 -30.60
CA ILE A 112 4.07 -8.16 -29.78
C ILE A 112 5.44 -7.50 -29.56
N ASN A 113 6.05 -6.95 -30.61
CA ASN A 113 7.32 -6.24 -30.51
C ASN A 113 7.21 -5.01 -29.59
N ALA A 114 6.13 -4.22 -29.70
CA ALA A 114 5.90 -3.07 -28.83
C ALA A 114 5.73 -3.46 -27.33
N VAL A 115 5.10 -4.60 -27.05
CA VAL A 115 5.03 -5.15 -25.68
C VAL A 115 6.41 -5.56 -25.18
N ARG A 116 7.21 -6.23 -26.03
CA ARG A 116 8.56 -6.67 -25.69
C ARG A 116 9.46 -5.48 -25.37
N GLU A 117 9.49 -4.46 -26.22
CA GLU A 117 10.32 -3.27 -26.02
C GLU A 117 10.01 -2.56 -24.70
N ARG A 118 8.72 -2.35 -24.38
CA ARG A 118 8.33 -1.75 -23.11
C ARG A 118 8.63 -2.63 -21.90
N LEU A 119 8.57 -3.96 -22.06
CA LEU A 119 8.98 -4.88 -21.00
C LEU A 119 10.50 -4.76 -20.75
N ASP A 120 11.29 -4.66 -21.82
CA ASP A 120 12.75 -4.46 -21.74
C ASP A 120 13.10 -3.11 -21.08
N GLU A 121 12.37 -2.05 -21.38
CA GLU A 121 12.52 -0.75 -20.70
C GLU A 121 12.27 -0.86 -19.19
N ILE A 122 11.18 -1.52 -18.77
CA ILE A 122 10.90 -1.76 -17.34
C ILE A 122 12.00 -2.62 -16.73
N TRP A 123 12.50 -3.63 -17.45
CA TRP A 123 13.58 -4.49 -16.98
C TRP A 123 14.89 -3.74 -16.76
N GLN A 124 15.24 -2.79 -17.63
CA GLN A 124 16.41 -1.93 -17.45
C GLN A 124 16.29 -0.98 -16.25
N GLN A 125 15.07 -0.55 -15.90
CA GLN A 125 14.84 0.25 -14.68
C GLN A 125 14.97 -0.56 -13.38
N LEU A 126 14.94 -1.89 -13.48
CA LEU A 126 15.00 -2.80 -12.33
C LEU A 126 16.41 -3.33 -12.02
N ASN A 127 17.36 -3.17 -12.96
CA ASN A 127 18.77 -3.57 -12.83
C ASN A 127 19.67 -2.37 -12.54
#